data_AF-A0A927SCE7-F1
#
_entry.id   AF-A0A927SCE7-F1
#
_cell.length_a   1.000
_cell.length_b   1.000
_cell.length_c   1.000
_cell.angle_alpha   90.00
_cell.angle_beta   90.00
_cell.angle_gamma   90.00
#
_symmetry.space_group_name_H-M   'P 1'
#
loop_
_entity.id
_entity.type
_entity.pdbx_description
1 polymer ?
#
loop_
_entity_poly.entity_id
_entity_poly.type
_entity_poly.pdbx_seq_one_letter_code
_entity_poly.pdbx_strand_id
1 'polypeptide(L)'
;MKEKTKVALKNYGICAFIEALIAFFVIWSKGFFAHSLAVNIQILSDAFFVSGILMTLFAGLMFVSGEGAFIGVGFVLRNVVLAFVPMGRARHEVYADYRARKLKNAQKSGIRYPLLTGLVFLSIGIVFTVIWYKAFYNA
;
A
#
# COMPACT_ATOMS: atom_id res chain seq x y z
N MET A 1 -3.23 -25.95 13.56
CA MET A 1 -3.33 -24.97 12.44
C MET A 1 -2.08 -25.08 11.57
N LYS A 2 -2.21 -25.32 10.25
CA LYS A 2 -1.05 -25.48 9.34
C LYS A 2 -0.17 -24.22 9.38
N GLU A 3 1.15 -24.37 9.42
CA GLU A 3 2.16 -23.27 9.48
C GLU A 3 1.89 -22.14 8.46
N LYS A 4 1.52 -22.50 7.22
CA LYS A 4 1.19 -21.53 6.16
C LYS A 4 0.01 -20.61 6.50
N THR A 5 -0.98 -21.11 7.24
CA THR A 5 -2.16 -20.33 7.65
C THR A 5 -1.80 -19.29 8.71
N LYS A 6 -0.89 -19.62 9.64
CA LYS A 6 -0.41 -18.68 10.67
C LYS A 6 0.35 -17.51 10.05
N VAL A 7 1.21 -17.79 9.07
CA VAL A 7 1.98 -16.75 8.36
C VAL A 7 1.06 -15.82 7.57
N ALA A 8 0.07 -16.36 6.87
CA ALA A 8 -0.91 -15.56 6.14
C ALA A 8 -1.73 -14.66 7.09
N LEU A 9 -2.23 -15.22 8.20
CA LEU A 9 -2.99 -14.46 9.18
C LEU A 9 -2.18 -13.32 9.80
N LYS A 10 -0.91 -13.57 10.14
CA LYS A 10 0.00 -12.54 10.64
C LYS A 10 0.16 -11.39 9.64
N ASN A 11 0.32 -11.70 8.35
CA ASN A 11 0.50 -10.68 7.32
C ASN A 11 -0.78 -9.85 7.12
N TYR A 12 -1.96 -10.48 7.13
CA TYR A 12 -3.24 -9.76 7.11
C TYR A 12 -3.40 -8.85 8.33
N GLY A 13 -3.03 -9.34 9.52
CA GLY A 13 -3.07 -8.54 10.75
C GLY A 13 -2.15 -7.32 10.69
N ILE A 14 -0.93 -7.47 10.14
CA ILE A 14 0.00 -6.35 9.97
C ILE A 14 -0.56 -5.32 8.97
N CYS A 15 -1.07 -5.75 7.81
CA CYS A 15 -1.66 -4.84 6.82
C CYS A 15 -2.86 -4.08 7.40
N ALA A 16 -3.77 -4.78 8.08
CA ALA A 16 -4.92 -4.17 8.73
C ALA A 16 -4.52 -3.20 9.85
N PHE A 17 -3.45 -3.50 10.60
CA PHE A 17 -2.93 -2.61 11.62
C PHE A 17 -2.36 -1.32 11.01
N ILE A 18 -1.63 -1.41 9.90
CA ILE A 18 -1.11 -0.24 9.18
C ILE A 18 -2.27 0.62 8.66
N GLU A 19 -3.30 0.01 8.07
CA GLU A 19 -4.50 0.72 7.62
C GLU A 19 -5.24 1.41 8.78
N ALA A 20 -5.40 0.72 9.91
CA ALA A 20 -6.00 1.29 11.10
C ALA A 20 -5.21 2.50 11.63
N LEU A 21 -3.87 2.45 11.60
CA LEU A 21 -3.03 3.59 11.97
C LEU A 21 -3.20 4.78 11.03
N ILE A 22 -3.28 4.55 9.72
CA ILE A 22 -3.51 5.62 8.73
C ILE A 22 -4.89 6.25 8.96
N ALA A 23 -5.93 5.43 9.10
CA ALA A 23 -7.29 5.91 9.37
C ALA A 23 -7.34 6.69 10.69
N PHE A 24 -6.70 6.19 11.75
CA PHE A 24 -6.60 6.89 13.04
C PHE A 24 -5.93 8.26 12.89
N PHE A 25 -4.84 8.36 12.14
CA PHE A 25 -4.16 9.63 11.89
C PHE A 25 -5.06 10.63 11.14
N VAL A 26 -5.87 10.17 10.19
CA VAL A 26 -6.84 11.03 9.49
C VAL A 26 -7.93 11.51 10.45
N ILE A 27 -8.50 10.61 11.26
CA ILE A 27 -9.52 10.95 12.28
C ILE A 27 -8.96 11.98 13.28
N TRP A 28 -7.72 11.76 13.74
CA TRP A 28 -7.03 12.64 14.67
C TRP A 28 -6.80 14.02 14.07
N SER A 29 -6.29 14.09 12.84
CA SER A 29 -5.99 15.37 12.16
C SER A 29 -7.24 16.20 11.87
N LYS A 30 -8.42 15.58 11.69
CA LYS A 30 -9.69 16.28 11.46
C LYS A 30 -10.47 16.64 12.73
N GLY A 31 -10.04 16.17 13.91
CA GLY A 31 -10.67 16.53 15.18
C GLY A 31 -12.08 15.95 15.38
N PHE A 32 -12.20 14.62 15.32
CA PHE A 32 -13.48 13.87 15.35
C PHE A 32 -14.45 14.22 16.49
N PHE A 33 -13.99 14.72 17.64
CA PHE A 33 -14.85 14.99 18.79
C PHE A 33 -15.43 16.42 18.84
N ALA A 34 -15.05 17.29 17.90
CA ALA A 34 -15.44 18.71 17.94
C ALA A 34 -16.64 19.06 17.05
N HIS A 35 -17.11 18.13 16.21
CA HIS A 35 -18.08 18.45 15.15
C HIS A 35 -19.43 17.73 15.32
N SER A 36 -20.40 18.13 14.49
CA SER A 36 -21.73 17.52 14.42
C SER A 36 -21.67 16.07 13.92
N LEU A 37 -22.72 15.31 14.18
CA LEU A 37 -22.82 13.90 13.79
C LEU A 37 -22.63 13.68 12.28
N ALA A 38 -23.15 14.61 11.45
CA ALA A 38 -22.95 14.59 10.00
C ALA A 38 -21.47 14.68 9.62
N VAL A 39 -20.74 15.63 10.21
CA VAL A 39 -19.31 15.84 9.93
C VAL A 39 -18.48 14.66 10.44
N ASN A 40 -18.84 14.07 11.58
CA ASN A 40 -18.11 12.92 12.12
C ASN A 40 -18.22 11.69 11.21
N ILE A 41 -19.41 11.42 10.63
CA ILE A 41 -19.59 10.32 9.68
C ILE A 41 -18.78 10.58 8.39
N GLN A 42 -18.72 11.84 7.92
CA GLN A 42 -17.89 12.20 6.78
C GLN A 42 -16.39 12.00 7.08
N ILE A 43 -15.91 12.43 8.25
CA ILE A 43 -14.52 12.22 8.68
C ILE A 43 -14.18 10.73 8.72
N LEU A 44 -15.10 9.90 9.23
CA LEU A 44 -14.93 8.46 9.29
C LEU A 44 -14.86 7.84 7.88
N SER A 45 -15.77 8.24 7.00
CA SER A 45 -15.77 7.86 5.59
C SER A 45 -14.43 8.17 4.92
N ASP A 46 -13.96 9.41 5.05
CA ASP A 46 -12.69 9.85 4.47
C ASP A 46 -11.50 9.09 5.03
N ALA A 47 -11.48 8.81 6.34
CA ALA A 47 -10.39 8.08 6.98
C ALA A 47 -10.26 6.65 6.45
N PHE A 48 -11.38 5.92 6.34
CA PHE A 48 -11.38 4.57 5.78
C PHE A 48 -11.08 4.58 4.28
N PHE A 49 -11.60 5.57 3.54
CA PHE A 49 -11.35 5.71 2.10
C PHE A 49 -9.87 5.98 1.80
N VAL A 50 -9.28 6.98 2.45
CA VAL A 50 -7.85 7.35 2.27
C VAL A 50 -6.94 6.19 2.63
N SER A 51 -7.20 5.52 3.76
CA SER A 51 -6.42 4.34 4.15
C SER A 51 -6.53 3.21 3.12
N GLY A 52 -7.76 2.85 2.73
CA GLY A 52 -8.01 1.76 1.79
C GLY A 52 -7.45 2.01 0.40
N ILE A 53 -7.58 3.24 -0.13
CA ILE A 53 -7.07 3.58 -1.46
C ILE A 53 -5.53 3.62 -1.48
N LEU A 54 -4.88 4.14 -0.43
CA LEU A 54 -3.43 4.15 -0.34
C LEU A 54 -2.86 2.73 -0.32
N MET A 55 -3.45 1.82 0.48
CA MET A 55 -2.98 0.44 0.52
C MET A 55 -3.26 -0.30 -0.79
N THR A 56 -4.41 -0.06 -1.42
CA THR A 56 -4.75 -0.64 -2.73
C THR A 56 -3.77 -0.19 -3.82
N LEU A 57 -3.44 1.11 -3.86
CA LEU A 57 -2.44 1.66 -4.78
C LEU A 57 -1.05 1.14 -4.48
N PHE A 58 -0.68 0.97 -3.21
CA PHE A 58 0.58 0.36 -2.82
C PHE A 58 0.68 -1.11 -3.29
N ALA A 59 -0.41 -1.87 -3.18
CA ALA A 59 -0.47 -3.23 -3.72
C ALA A 59 -0.34 -3.24 -5.26
N GLY A 60 -0.97 -2.27 -5.94
CA GLY A 60 -0.80 -2.07 -7.39
C GLY A 60 0.65 -1.72 -7.77
N LEU A 61 1.30 -0.85 -7.01
CA LEU A 61 2.73 -0.54 -7.18
C LEU A 61 3.60 -1.78 -6.98
N MET A 62 3.32 -2.60 -5.97
CA MET A 62 4.02 -3.87 -5.76
C MET A 62 3.81 -4.85 -6.91
N PHE A 63 2.62 -4.88 -7.51
CA PHE A 63 2.31 -5.69 -8.69
C PHE A 63 3.16 -5.27 -9.88
N VAL A 64 3.11 -3.99 -10.24
CA VAL A 64 3.91 -3.41 -11.34
C VAL A 64 5.42 -3.54 -11.07
N SER A 65 5.83 -3.45 -9.80
CA SER A 65 7.22 -3.71 -9.38
C SER A 65 7.64 -5.15 -9.59
N GLY A 66 6.74 -6.10 -9.32
CA GLY A 66 6.98 -7.52 -9.50
C GLY A 66 7.21 -7.91 -10.97
N GLU A 67 6.55 -7.23 -11.90
CA GLU A 67 6.75 -7.41 -13.35
C GLU A 67 8.06 -6.80 -13.87
N GLY A 68 8.74 -6.03 -13.02
CA GLY A 68 10.07 -5.51 -13.30
C GLY A 68 10.11 -4.06 -13.79
N ALA A 69 9.00 -3.32 -13.70
CA ALA A 69 8.95 -1.90 -14.09
C ALA A 69 10.05 -1.06 -13.42
N PHE A 70 10.33 -1.31 -12.13
CA PHE A 70 11.37 -0.59 -11.38
C PHE A 70 12.77 -1.21 -11.46
N ILE A 71 12.95 -2.34 -12.16
CA ILE A 71 14.27 -2.98 -12.30
C ILE A 71 15.21 -2.12 -13.15
N GLY A 72 14.69 -1.52 -14.22
CA GLY A 72 15.43 -0.58 -15.08
C GLY A 72 15.88 0.67 -14.33
N VAL A 73 14.97 1.29 -13.59
CA VAL A 73 15.25 2.48 -12.77
C VAL A 73 16.35 2.17 -11.73
N GLY A 74 16.25 1.05 -11.03
CA GLY A 74 17.26 0.64 -10.05
C GLY A 74 18.64 0.35 -10.66
N PHE A 75 18.69 -0.15 -11.90
CA PHE A 75 19.96 -0.36 -12.61
C PHE A 75 20.64 0.95 -12.96
N VAL A 76 19.91 1.92 -13.50
CA VAL A 76 20.44 3.26 -13.82
C VAL A 76 20.90 3.98 -12.56
N LEU A 77 20.08 4.00 -11.51
CA LEU A 77 20.44 4.65 -10.24
C LEU A 77 21.71 4.06 -9.65
N ARG A 78 21.82 2.72 -9.64
CA ARG A 78 23.03 2.02 -9.18
C ARG A 78 24.25 2.44 -9.99
N ASN A 79 24.13 2.54 -11.31
CA ASN A 79 25.24 2.92 -12.18
C ASN A 79 25.67 4.37 -11.96
N VAL A 80 24.70 5.28 -11.74
CA VAL A 80 24.98 6.68 -11.37
C VAL A 80 25.69 6.75 -10.02
N VAL A 81 25.18 6.08 -8.98
CA VAL A 81 25.83 6.08 -7.65
C VAL A 81 27.24 5.50 -7.71
N LEU A 82 27.45 4.40 -8.45
CA LEU A 82 28.77 3.80 -8.62
C LEU A 82 29.73 4.68 -9.42
N ALA A 83 29.23 5.51 -10.34
CA ALA A 83 30.06 6.48 -11.06
C ALA A 83 30.64 7.57 -10.13
N PHE A 84 30.00 7.84 -8.99
CA PHE A 84 30.49 8.78 -7.97
C PHE A 84 31.41 8.13 -6.93
N VAL A 85 31.57 6.81 -6.91
CA VAL A 85 32.42 6.10 -5.93
C VAL A 85 33.72 5.64 -6.60
N PRO A 86 34.89 6.27 -6.29
CA PRO A 86 36.14 6.04 -7.02
C PRO A 86 36.74 4.63 -6.85
N MET A 87 36.24 3.81 -5.91
CA MET A 87 36.70 2.44 -5.65
C MET A 87 35.72 1.36 -6.16
N GLY A 88 34.61 1.75 -6.78
CA GLY A 88 33.52 0.85 -7.17
C GLY A 88 33.62 0.33 -8.60
N ARG A 89 34.70 -0.38 -8.96
CA ARG A 89 34.72 -1.17 -10.22
C ARG A 89 33.73 -2.32 -10.10
N ALA A 90 32.46 -2.06 -10.42
CA ALA A 90 31.48 -3.12 -10.57
C ALA A 90 31.82 -3.94 -11.82
N ARG A 91 31.90 -5.27 -11.66
CA ARG A 91 31.85 -6.23 -12.77
C ARG A 91 30.85 -5.73 -13.81
N HIS A 92 31.26 -5.70 -15.09
CA HIS A 92 30.36 -5.46 -16.22
C HIS A 92 29.28 -6.53 -16.22
N GLU A 93 28.19 -6.23 -15.52
CA GLU A 93 27.03 -7.07 -15.51
C GLU A 93 26.09 -6.56 -16.58
N VAL A 94 25.83 -7.41 -17.57
CA VAL A 94 24.89 -7.11 -18.64
C VAL A 94 23.50 -6.97 -18.03
N TYR A 95 22.75 -5.94 -18.46
CA TYR A 95 21.40 -5.67 -17.96
C TYR A 95 20.48 -6.91 -17.99
N ALA A 96 20.67 -7.78 -19.00
CA ALA A 96 19.97 -9.04 -19.14
C ALA A 96 20.14 -9.96 -17.91
N ASP A 97 21.36 -10.13 -17.42
CA ASP A 97 21.67 -10.97 -16.25
C ASP A 97 21.15 -10.35 -14.95
N TYR A 98 21.27 -9.01 -14.83
CA TYR A 98 20.73 -8.26 -13.70
C TYR A 98 19.20 -8.39 -13.61
N ARG A 99 18.52 -8.26 -14.76
CA ARG A 99 17.06 -8.43 -14.87
C ARG A 99 16.65 -9.86 -14.57
N ALA A 100 17.33 -10.86 -15.13
CA ALA A 100 17.01 -12.27 -14.90
C ALA A 100 17.12 -12.65 -13.42
N ARG A 101 18.17 -12.19 -12.70
CA ARG A 101 18.28 -12.42 -11.25
C ARG A 101 17.19 -11.71 -10.45
N LYS A 102 16.92 -10.44 -10.74
CA LYS A 102 15.91 -9.65 -10.01
C LYS A 102 14.50 -10.20 -10.22
N LEU A 103 14.17 -10.62 -11.45
CA LEU A 103 12.87 -11.19 -11.77
C LEU A 103 12.66 -12.55 -11.09
N LYS A 104 13.70 -13.40 -11.05
CA LYS A 104 13.67 -14.68 -10.33
C LYS A 104 13.43 -14.52 -8.82
N ASN A 105 13.86 -13.40 -8.26
CA ASN A 105 13.65 -13.06 -6.84
C ASN A 105 12.35 -12.29 -6.59
N ALA A 106 11.80 -11.58 -7.58
CA ALA A 106 10.59 -10.76 -7.47
C ALA A 106 9.31 -11.60 -7.35
N GLN A 107 9.33 -12.85 -7.82
CA GLN A 107 8.16 -13.75 -7.90
C GLN A 107 7.56 -14.17 -6.55
N LYS A 108 8.05 -13.64 -5.42
CA LYS A 108 7.63 -14.01 -4.05
C LYS A 108 6.88 -12.92 -3.29
N SER A 109 6.60 -11.76 -3.89
CA SER A 109 5.93 -10.68 -3.16
C SER A 109 4.47 -11.05 -2.87
N GLY A 110 4.10 -11.08 -1.59
CA GLY A 110 2.76 -11.39 -1.11
C GLY A 110 1.74 -10.28 -1.38
N ILE A 111 1.58 -9.88 -2.65
CA ILE A 111 0.71 -8.76 -3.10
C ILE A 111 -0.75 -8.95 -2.65
N ARG A 112 -1.19 -10.21 -2.50
CA ARG A 112 -2.56 -10.56 -2.10
C ARG A 112 -2.96 -9.99 -0.74
N TYR A 113 -2.01 -9.82 0.18
CA TYR A 113 -2.32 -9.35 1.53
C TYR A 113 -2.74 -7.86 1.55
N PRO A 114 -1.89 -6.90 1.11
CA PRO A 114 -2.27 -5.48 1.11
C PRO A 114 -3.40 -5.15 0.14
N LEU A 115 -3.55 -5.92 -0.96
CA LEU A 115 -4.65 -5.70 -1.90
C LEU A 115 -6.01 -6.01 -1.28
N LEU A 116 -6.12 -7.15 -0.59
CA LEU A 116 -7.38 -7.58 -0.01
C LEU A 116 -7.76 -6.72 1.20
N THR A 117 -6.81 -6.37 2.06
CA THR A 117 -7.09 -5.47 3.20
C THR A 117 -7.48 -4.07 2.71
N GLY A 118 -6.77 -3.54 1.71
CA GLY A 118 -7.04 -2.22 1.14
C GLY A 118 -8.44 -2.13 0.55
N LEU A 119 -8.86 -3.15 -0.21
CA LEU A 119 -10.21 -3.24 -0.78
C LEU A 119 -11.30 -3.32 0.29
N VAL A 120 -11.06 -4.03 1.40
CA VAL A 120 -12.01 -4.10 2.52
C VAL A 120 -12.19 -2.72 3.17
N PHE A 121 -11.09 -2.04 3.49
CA PHE A 121 -11.15 -0.68 4.06
C PHE A 121 -11.79 0.33 3.11
N LEU A 122 -11.48 0.23 1.82
CA LEU A 122 -12.06 1.09 0.79
C LEU A 122 -13.57 0.85 0.69
N SER A 123 -14.01 -0.41 0.73
CA SER A 123 -15.44 -0.76 0.73
C SER A 123 -16.17 -0.19 1.95
N ILE A 124 -15.55 -0.24 3.14
CA ILE A 124 -16.09 0.36 4.36
C ILE A 124 -16.23 1.88 4.20
N GLY A 125 -15.22 2.55 3.65
CA GLY A 125 -15.27 3.99 3.34
C GLY A 125 -16.44 4.35 2.42
N ILE A 126 -16.62 3.61 1.33
CA ILE A 126 -17.74 3.80 0.39
C ILE A 126 -19.09 3.64 1.10
N VAL A 127 -19.25 2.61 1.94
CA VAL A 127 -20.49 2.40 2.69
C VAL A 127 -20.80 3.60 3.58
N PHE A 128 -19.83 4.13 4.31
CA PHE A 128 -20.02 5.35 5.10
C PHE A 128 -20.32 6.57 4.25
N THR A 129 -19.72 6.71 3.06
CA THR A 129 -20.05 7.78 2.11
C THR A 129 -21.52 7.71 1.69
N VAL A 130 -22.01 6.51 1.34
CA VAL A 130 -23.41 6.33 0.92
C VAL A 130 -24.38 6.63 2.06
N ILE A 131 -24.06 6.18 3.28
CA ILE A 131 -24.87 6.49 4.48
C ILE A 131 -24.93 8.00 4.69
N TRP A 132 -23.78 8.68 4.65
CA TRP A 132 -23.72 10.13 4.81
C TRP A 132 -24.54 10.86 3.75
N TYR A 133 -24.40 10.46 2.49
CA TYR A 133 -25.13 11.06 1.36
C TYR A 133 -26.64 10.89 1.50
N LYS A 134 -27.12 9.70 1.90
CA LYS A 134 -28.55 9.46 2.10
C LYS A 134 -29.11 10.16 3.34
N ALA A 135 -28.35 10.22 4.44
CA ALA A 135 -28.85 10.69 5.72
C ALA A 135 -28.79 12.22 5.88
N PHE A 136 -27.85 12.91 5.22
CA PHE A 136 -27.61 14.35 5.45
C PHE A 136 -27.65 15.22 4.22
N TYR A 137 -27.45 14.66 3.02
CA TYR A 137 -27.47 15.46 1.78
C TYR A 137 -28.85 15.45 1.11
N ASN A 138 -29.59 14.34 1.19
CA ASN A 138 -30.93 14.18 0.62
C ASN A 138 -32.07 14.22 1.66
N ALA A 139 -31.79 14.67 2.89
CA ALA A 139 -32.77 14.85 3.97
C ALA A 139 -33.05 16.33 4.17
#